data_AF-A0A954BWY4-F1
#
_entry.id   AF-A0A954BWY4-F1
#
_cell.length_a   1.000
_cell.length_b   1.000
_cell.length_c   1.000
_cell.angle_alpha   90.00
_cell.angle_beta   90.00
_cell.angle_gamma   90.00
#
_symmetry.space_group_name_H-M   'P 1'
#
loop_
_entity.id
_entity.type
_entity.pdbx_description
1 polymer ?
#
loop_
_entity_poly.entity_id
_entity_poly.type
_entity_poly.pdbx_seq_one_letter_code
_entity_poly.pdbx_strand_id
1 'polypeptide(L)'
;MTEAPEGNPTPEPKPDVSFEQSRKETRRAQWALNILVVFSAVAGSVFFFYVLYTIQLFGGKDVPPVDLPTSSLGAKFGLLVGEDSTTGLSVMLRDIDEAPGYREKLSEVMRKDVGIAGPGRLYLLIVRNDGKAPVGVDATRLSVRDSSGKQWDAQWLEQAASTDAASAMGKLRLAQSRNNFDLASGQERQLYVFVPAAGDDLPPSAEELASGTLSIAGAKDLGLTHMEIKAAQQ
;
A
#
# COMPACT_ATOMS: atom_id res chain seq x y z
N MET A 1 -20.29 45.15 84.71
CA MET A 1 -20.61 43.71 84.67
C MET A 1 -21.52 43.50 83.47
N THR A 2 -21.30 42.67 82.45
CA THR A 2 -20.20 41.81 82.02
C THR A 2 -20.59 41.36 80.60
N GLU A 3 -19.62 41.31 79.67
CA GLU A 3 -19.51 40.47 78.45
C GLU A 3 -20.52 40.54 77.27
N ALA A 4 -19.97 40.81 76.09
CA ALA A 4 -20.22 40.04 74.85
C ALA A 4 -19.11 38.95 74.75
N PRO A 5 -19.08 38.02 73.75
CA PRO A 5 -20.10 37.49 72.83
C PRO A 5 -20.15 35.92 72.86
N GLU A 6 -21.11 35.26 72.21
CA GLU A 6 -20.89 33.89 71.72
C GLU A 6 -21.32 33.76 70.26
N GLY A 7 -20.31 33.55 69.41
CA GLY A 7 -20.47 33.23 68.00
C GLY A 7 -20.94 31.80 67.82
N ASN A 8 -21.92 31.63 66.96
CA ASN A 8 -22.30 30.32 66.45
C ASN A 8 -21.17 29.79 65.55
N PRO A 9 -20.73 28.52 65.70
CA PRO A 9 -19.67 27.97 64.86
C PRO A 9 -20.16 27.78 63.42
N THR A 10 -19.38 28.29 62.47
CA THR A 10 -19.51 28.01 61.04
C THR A 10 -19.41 26.50 60.81
N PRO A 11 -20.35 25.86 60.09
CA PRO A 11 -20.20 24.45 59.76
C PRO A 11 -19.02 24.28 58.79
N GLU A 12 -18.08 23.39 59.13
CA GLU A 12 -16.98 23.00 58.25
C GLU A 12 -17.52 22.44 56.91
N PRO A 13 -16.92 22.80 55.77
CA PRO A 13 -17.32 22.25 54.49
C PRO A 13 -16.93 20.77 54.44
N LYS A 14 -17.92 19.88 54.36
CA LYS A 14 -17.68 18.47 54.06
C LYS A 14 -16.97 18.36 52.70
N PRO A 15 -15.92 17.55 52.58
CA PRO A 15 -15.25 17.36 51.31
C PRO A 15 -16.24 16.77 50.30
N ASP A 16 -16.41 17.47 49.17
CA ASP A 16 -17.28 17.07 48.07
C ASP A 16 -16.90 15.67 47.57
N VAL A 17 -17.73 14.69 47.94
CA VAL A 17 -17.64 13.27 47.53
C VAL A 17 -17.62 13.12 45.99
N SER A 18 -18.10 14.14 45.27
CA SER A 18 -18.13 14.23 43.81
C SER A 18 -16.74 14.39 43.17
N PHE A 19 -15.78 15.05 43.83
CA PHE A 19 -14.43 15.26 43.29
C PHE A 19 -13.53 14.02 43.42
N GLU A 20 -13.75 13.19 44.45
CA GLU A 20 -13.01 11.92 44.58
C GLU A 20 -13.54 10.82 43.64
N GLN A 21 -14.86 10.77 43.41
CA GLN A 21 -15.45 9.82 42.46
C GLN A 21 -15.03 10.14 41.02
N SER A 22 -15.04 11.42 40.62
CA SER A 22 -14.58 11.85 39.29
C SER A 22 -13.08 11.60 39.07
N ARG A 23 -12.22 11.72 40.09
CA ARG A 23 -10.81 11.30 40.00
C ARG A 23 -10.63 9.79 39.86
N LYS A 24 -11.46 8.98 40.52
CA LYS A 24 -11.45 7.51 40.37
C LYS A 24 -11.90 7.08 38.97
N GLU A 25 -12.91 7.74 38.41
CA GLU A 25 -13.39 7.47 37.05
C GLU A 25 -12.41 7.91 35.98
N THR A 26 -11.78 9.09 36.14
CA THR A 26 -10.73 9.57 35.23
C THR A 26 -9.51 8.66 35.24
N ARG A 27 -9.07 8.17 36.42
CA ARG A 27 -7.98 7.19 36.52
C ARG A 27 -8.31 5.85 35.87
N ARG A 28 -9.57 5.38 35.95
CA ARG A 28 -10.04 4.16 35.28
C ARG A 28 -10.05 4.32 33.75
N ALA A 29 -10.51 5.47 33.26
CA ALA A 29 -10.50 5.78 31.83
C ALA A 29 -9.07 5.85 31.27
N GLN A 30 -8.14 6.43 32.02
CA GLN A 30 -6.73 6.52 31.64
C GLN A 30 -6.01 5.15 31.69
N TRP A 31 -6.39 4.28 32.64
CA TRP A 31 -5.96 2.88 32.66
C TRP A 31 -6.50 2.08 31.47
N ALA A 32 -7.76 2.27 31.11
CA ALA A 32 -8.36 1.63 29.94
C ALA A 32 -7.70 2.09 28.63
N LEU A 33 -7.35 3.37 28.52
CA LEU A 33 -6.64 3.91 27.36
C LEU A 33 -5.24 3.32 27.22
N ASN A 34 -4.48 3.23 28.32
CA ASN A 34 -3.15 2.62 28.32
C ASN A 34 -3.22 1.12 28.00
N ILE A 35 -4.23 0.41 28.52
CA ILE A 35 -4.47 -0.99 28.18
C ILE A 35 -4.77 -1.13 26.68
N LEU A 36 -5.62 -0.27 26.11
CA LEU A 36 -5.93 -0.29 24.68
C LEU A 36 -4.67 -0.06 23.85
N VAL A 37 -3.84 0.93 24.21
CA VAL A 37 -2.57 1.23 23.53
C VAL A 37 -1.61 0.03 23.58
N VAL A 38 -1.49 -0.61 24.74
CA VAL A 38 -0.66 -1.82 24.91
C VAL A 38 -1.22 -3.00 24.11
N PHE A 39 -2.54 -3.24 24.10
CA PHE A 39 -3.14 -4.28 23.26
C PHE A 39 -2.99 -3.98 21.76
N SER A 40 -3.06 -2.73 21.31
CA SER A 40 -2.76 -2.36 19.92
C SER A 40 -1.27 -2.50 19.58
N ALA A 41 -0.36 -2.25 20.51
CA ALA A 41 1.08 -2.50 20.32
C ALA A 41 1.41 -3.99 20.29
N VAL A 42 0.72 -4.81 21.08
CA VAL A 42 0.81 -6.27 21.05
C VAL A 42 0.17 -6.84 19.78
N ALA A 43 -0.97 -6.31 19.32
CA ALA A 43 -1.58 -6.69 18.05
C ALA A 43 -0.71 -6.28 16.84
N GLY A 44 -0.09 -5.09 16.89
CA GLY A 44 0.90 -4.65 15.92
C GLY A 44 2.14 -5.55 15.92
N SER A 45 2.57 -6.01 17.09
CA SER A 45 3.70 -6.93 17.24
C SER A 45 3.36 -8.34 16.76
N VAL A 46 2.17 -8.88 17.07
CA VAL A 46 1.69 -10.16 16.53
C VAL A 46 1.50 -10.08 15.02
N PHE A 47 1.07 -8.94 14.47
CA PHE A 47 1.02 -8.70 13.04
C PHE A 47 2.42 -8.60 12.42
N PHE A 48 3.38 -7.95 13.08
CA PHE A 48 4.76 -7.84 12.60
C PHE A 48 5.49 -9.19 12.66
N PHE A 49 5.28 -9.98 13.73
CA PHE A 49 5.72 -11.37 13.82
C PHE A 49 4.97 -12.27 12.84
N TYR A 50 3.68 -12.06 12.58
CA TYR A 50 2.94 -12.81 11.57
C TYR A 50 3.44 -12.47 10.16
N VAL A 51 3.77 -11.21 9.86
CA VAL A 51 4.35 -10.82 8.57
C VAL A 51 5.77 -11.36 8.41
N LEU A 52 6.63 -11.25 9.45
CA LEU A 52 7.97 -11.85 9.43
C LEU A 52 7.92 -13.38 9.39
N TYR A 53 7.02 -14.02 10.13
CA TYR A 53 6.85 -15.47 10.15
C TYR A 53 6.16 -15.94 8.87
N THR A 54 5.26 -15.18 8.24
CA THR A 54 4.69 -15.52 6.93
C THR A 54 5.76 -15.38 5.83
N ILE A 55 6.65 -14.39 5.92
CA ILE A 55 7.82 -14.28 5.02
C ILE A 55 8.82 -15.42 5.26
N GLN A 56 8.97 -15.93 6.49
CA GLN A 56 9.82 -17.09 6.80
C GLN A 56 9.14 -18.46 6.66
N LEU A 57 7.81 -18.55 6.66
CA LEU A 57 7.02 -19.79 6.53
C LEU A 57 6.81 -20.23 5.07
N PHE A 58 7.23 -19.43 4.09
CA PHE A 58 7.41 -19.91 2.72
C PHE A 58 8.61 -20.86 2.57
N GLY A 59 9.27 -21.23 3.67
CA GLY A 59 10.06 -22.46 3.77
C GLY A 59 9.19 -23.63 4.26
N GLY A 60 8.41 -24.25 3.37
CA GLY A 60 7.80 -25.55 3.70
C GLY A 60 6.39 -25.81 3.15
N LYS A 61 6.24 -25.82 1.83
CA LYS A 61 5.37 -26.76 1.10
C LYS A 61 5.58 -26.58 -0.40
N ASP A 62 6.35 -27.50 -0.96
CA ASP A 62 6.45 -27.83 -2.38
C ASP A 62 6.36 -26.64 -3.35
N VAL A 63 7.35 -25.74 -3.24
CA VAL A 63 7.80 -24.98 -4.41
C VAL A 63 8.32 -26.03 -5.39
N PRO A 64 7.80 -26.13 -6.63
CA PRO A 64 8.34 -27.07 -7.60
C PRO A 64 9.85 -26.80 -7.73
N PRO A 65 10.71 -27.82 -7.71
CA PRO A 65 12.14 -27.63 -7.86
C PRO A 65 12.38 -27.09 -9.28
N VAL A 66 12.54 -25.77 -9.38
CA VAL A 66 13.00 -25.12 -10.60
C VAL A 66 14.51 -25.12 -10.49
N ASP A 67 15.16 -25.90 -11.36
CA ASP A 67 16.60 -25.88 -11.56
C ASP A 67 16.98 -24.50 -12.12
N LEU A 68 17.22 -23.53 -11.25
CA LEU A 68 17.73 -22.22 -11.63
C LEU A 68 19.25 -22.25 -11.47
N PRO A 69 20.03 -21.98 -12.53
CA PRO A 69 21.42 -21.61 -12.32
C PRO A 69 21.43 -20.33 -11.48
N THR A 70 21.91 -20.44 -10.23
CA THR A 70 22.09 -19.34 -9.25
C THR A 70 23.20 -18.36 -9.65
N SER A 71 23.40 -18.13 -10.93
CA SER A 71 24.46 -17.30 -11.48
C SER A 71 24.02 -16.63 -12.77
N SER A 72 23.09 -15.67 -12.66
CA SER A 72 23.04 -14.58 -13.64
C SER A 72 23.68 -13.34 -13.03
N LEU A 73 24.96 -13.18 -13.33
CA LEU A 73 25.66 -11.91 -13.20
C LEU A 73 24.83 -10.81 -13.87
N GLY A 74 24.28 -9.88 -13.08
CA GLY A 74 23.78 -8.59 -13.58
C GLY A 74 22.42 -8.63 -14.30
N ALA A 75 21.41 -9.28 -13.72
CA ALA A 75 20.03 -9.07 -14.16
C ALA A 75 19.71 -7.56 -14.16
N LYS A 76 19.30 -7.05 -15.32
CA LYS A 76 18.80 -5.68 -15.48
C LYS A 76 17.29 -5.73 -15.33
N PHE A 77 16.75 -4.81 -14.55
CA PHE A 77 15.32 -4.67 -14.35
C PHE A 77 14.88 -3.34 -14.94
N GLY A 78 13.84 -3.40 -15.78
CA GLY A 78 13.21 -2.21 -16.34
C GLY A 78 12.15 -1.66 -15.39
N LEU A 79 12.02 -0.35 -15.37
CA LEU A 79 10.95 0.34 -14.67
C LEU A 79 10.65 1.68 -15.36
N LEU A 80 9.41 2.15 -15.21
CA LEU A 80 9.05 3.51 -15.59
C LEU A 80 8.97 4.35 -14.32
N VAL A 81 9.63 5.52 -14.31
CA VAL A 81 9.54 6.47 -13.19
C VAL A 81 9.04 7.82 -13.65
N GLY A 82 8.29 8.49 -12.79
CA GLY A 82 7.92 9.88 -12.97
C GLY A 82 7.91 10.61 -11.63
N GLU A 83 8.17 11.91 -11.68
CA GLU A 83 8.11 12.78 -10.50
C GLU A 83 7.41 14.09 -10.86
N ASP A 84 6.45 14.49 -10.03
CA ASP A 84 5.90 15.85 -10.04
C ASP A 84 6.59 16.69 -8.97
N SER A 85 7.58 17.47 -9.40
CA SER A 85 8.34 18.39 -8.54
C SER A 85 7.47 19.43 -7.79
N THR A 86 6.24 19.68 -8.25
CA THR A 86 5.34 20.66 -7.61
C THR A 86 4.75 20.12 -6.32
N THR A 87 4.30 18.87 -6.36
CA THR A 87 3.65 18.19 -5.24
C THR A 87 4.63 17.33 -4.44
N GLY A 88 5.76 16.93 -5.03
CA GLY A 88 6.67 15.92 -4.50
C GLY A 88 6.16 14.49 -4.70
N LEU A 89 5.20 14.28 -5.62
CA LEU A 89 4.70 12.95 -5.93
C LEU A 89 5.69 12.20 -6.82
N SER A 90 6.11 11.01 -6.38
CA SER A 90 6.95 10.09 -7.16
C SER A 90 6.15 8.85 -7.51
N VAL A 91 6.35 8.35 -8.73
CA VAL A 91 5.66 7.17 -9.26
C VAL A 91 6.67 6.24 -9.90
N MET A 92 6.52 4.95 -9.62
CA MET A 92 7.30 3.87 -10.24
C MET A 92 6.38 2.76 -10.72
N LEU A 93 6.50 2.35 -11.98
CA LEU A 93 5.86 1.18 -12.54
C LEU A 93 6.91 0.11 -12.84
N ARG A 94 6.66 -1.12 -12.40
CA ARG A 94 7.54 -2.27 -12.61
C ARG A 94 6.74 -3.55 -12.80
N ASP A 95 7.37 -4.61 -13.32
CA ASP A 95 6.77 -5.94 -13.27
C ASP A 95 6.51 -6.36 -11.80
N ILE A 96 5.49 -7.19 -11.59
CA ILE A 96 5.18 -7.71 -10.24
C ILE A 96 6.28 -8.60 -9.66
N ASP A 97 7.13 -9.14 -10.53
CA ASP A 97 8.35 -9.87 -10.19
C ASP A 97 9.40 -9.60 -11.26
N GLU A 98 10.66 -9.60 -10.82
CA GLU A 98 11.83 -9.22 -11.62
C GLU A 98 12.44 -10.42 -12.37
N ALA A 99 12.08 -11.66 -12.01
CA ALA A 99 12.60 -12.87 -12.64
C ALA A 99 11.83 -13.20 -13.95
N PRO A 100 12.48 -13.22 -15.12
CA PRO A 100 11.81 -13.38 -16.42
C PRO A 100 11.04 -14.69 -16.63
N GLY A 101 11.33 -15.75 -15.87
CA GLY A 101 10.58 -17.01 -15.96
C GLY A 101 9.42 -17.11 -14.97
N TYR A 102 9.39 -16.26 -13.94
CA TYR A 102 8.42 -16.33 -12.86
C TYR A 102 7.33 -15.25 -12.99
N ARG A 103 7.67 -14.07 -13.50
CA ARG A 103 6.75 -12.93 -13.57
C ARG A 103 5.48 -13.20 -14.36
N GLU A 104 5.55 -13.89 -15.51
CA GLU A 104 4.37 -14.22 -16.32
C GLU A 104 3.47 -15.20 -15.58
N LYS A 105 4.06 -16.22 -14.95
CA LYS A 105 3.32 -17.21 -14.17
C LYS A 105 2.67 -16.59 -12.94
N LEU A 106 3.41 -15.73 -12.21
CA LEU A 106 2.87 -14.99 -11.09
C LEU A 106 1.73 -14.07 -11.54
N SER A 107 1.87 -13.43 -12.69
CA SER A 107 0.82 -12.55 -13.23
C SER A 107 -0.43 -13.34 -13.55
N GLU A 108 -0.30 -14.50 -14.17
CA GLU A 108 -1.41 -15.39 -14.44
C GLU A 108 -2.12 -15.85 -13.14
N VAL A 109 -1.36 -16.29 -12.14
CA VAL A 109 -1.92 -16.72 -10.84
C VAL A 109 -2.66 -15.56 -10.16
N MET A 110 -2.05 -14.38 -10.10
CA MET A 110 -2.66 -13.22 -9.48
C MET A 110 -3.90 -12.74 -10.22
N ARG A 111 -3.93 -12.80 -11.57
CA ARG A 111 -5.13 -12.49 -12.37
C ARG A 111 -6.28 -13.44 -12.03
N LYS A 112 -6.01 -14.74 -11.96
CA LYS A 112 -7.02 -15.75 -11.56
C LYS A 112 -7.53 -15.48 -10.14
N ASP A 113 -6.64 -15.16 -9.21
CA ASP A 113 -7.01 -14.84 -7.83
C ASP A 113 -8.00 -13.68 -7.73
N VAL A 114 -7.83 -12.64 -8.55
CA VAL A 114 -8.72 -11.47 -8.56
C VAL A 114 -9.89 -11.62 -9.54
N GLY A 115 -10.04 -12.77 -10.21
CA GLY A 115 -11.15 -13.02 -11.13
C GLY A 115 -11.03 -12.31 -12.49
N ILE A 116 -9.82 -12.04 -12.97
CA ILE A 116 -9.57 -11.55 -14.35
C ILE A 116 -9.44 -12.75 -15.29
N ALA A 117 -10.41 -12.94 -16.18
CA ALA A 117 -10.45 -14.09 -17.10
C ALA A 117 -9.56 -13.91 -18.35
N GLY A 118 -9.41 -12.69 -18.85
CA GLY A 118 -8.71 -12.41 -20.11
C GLY A 118 -7.18 -12.43 -19.98
N PRO A 119 -6.43 -12.75 -21.05
CA PRO A 119 -4.97 -12.70 -21.07
C PRO A 119 -4.46 -11.26 -20.93
N GLY A 120 -3.24 -11.14 -20.42
CA GLY A 120 -2.57 -9.87 -20.20
C GLY A 120 -1.55 -9.96 -19.06
N ARG A 121 -1.03 -8.81 -18.65
CA ARG A 121 0.05 -8.69 -17.67
C ARG A 121 -0.37 -7.77 -16.53
N LEU A 122 -0.01 -8.15 -15.31
CA LEU A 122 -0.12 -7.31 -14.13
C LEU A 122 1.22 -6.63 -13.88
N TYR A 123 1.18 -5.34 -13.55
CA TYR A 123 2.31 -4.58 -13.09
C TYR A 123 2.04 -4.04 -11.69
N LEU A 124 3.12 -3.70 -10.98
CA LEU A 124 3.07 -3.00 -9.72
C LEU A 124 3.34 -1.51 -9.97
N LEU A 125 2.37 -0.67 -9.62
CA LEU A 125 2.50 0.78 -9.59
C LEU A 125 2.68 1.22 -8.14
N ILE A 126 3.82 1.83 -7.85
CA ILE A 126 4.19 2.39 -6.56
C ILE A 126 4.07 3.90 -6.65
N VAL A 127 3.30 4.50 -5.74
CA VAL A 127 3.08 5.94 -5.67
C VAL A 127 3.53 6.41 -4.29
N ARG A 128 4.48 7.34 -4.24
CA ARG A 128 5.09 7.85 -3.01
C ARG A 128 4.95 9.36 -2.94
N ASN A 129 4.68 9.89 -1.76
CA ASN A 129 4.69 11.33 -1.50
C ASN A 129 6.01 11.71 -0.81
N ASP A 130 6.96 12.22 -1.59
CA ASP A 130 8.24 12.78 -1.11
C ASP A 130 8.12 14.27 -0.74
N GLY A 131 6.96 14.86 -0.98
CA GLY A 131 6.61 16.22 -0.61
C GLY A 131 6.39 16.38 0.89
N LYS A 132 6.30 17.64 1.34
CA LYS A 132 6.08 18.00 2.75
C LYS A 132 4.59 18.04 3.15
N ALA A 133 3.70 18.19 2.18
CA ALA A 133 2.27 18.31 2.40
C ALA A 133 1.55 17.01 2.00
N PRO A 134 0.40 16.68 2.61
CA PRO A 134 -0.45 15.60 2.12
C PRO A 134 -0.92 15.86 0.69
N VAL A 135 -1.02 14.80 -0.10
CA VAL A 135 -1.45 14.85 -1.51
C VAL A 135 -2.60 13.87 -1.71
N GLY A 136 -3.71 14.37 -2.25
CA GLY A 136 -4.79 13.54 -2.76
C GLY A 136 -4.46 13.05 -4.16
N VAL A 137 -4.55 11.74 -4.37
CA VAL A 137 -4.33 11.08 -5.66
C VAL A 137 -5.64 10.51 -6.13
N ASP A 138 -6.07 10.92 -7.33
CA ASP A 138 -7.18 10.31 -8.07
C ASP A 138 -6.66 9.94 -9.47
N ALA A 139 -6.11 8.73 -9.57
CA ALA A 139 -5.45 8.26 -10.79
C ALA A 139 -6.49 7.81 -11.81
N THR A 140 -6.71 8.59 -12.86
CA THR A 140 -7.81 8.37 -13.81
C THR A 140 -7.43 7.43 -14.94
N ARG A 141 -6.20 7.55 -15.48
CA ARG A 141 -5.70 6.75 -16.60
C ARG A 141 -4.21 6.46 -16.44
N LEU A 142 -3.79 5.26 -16.82
CA LEU A 142 -2.40 4.92 -17.03
C LEU A 142 -2.25 4.34 -18.44
N SER A 143 -1.36 4.92 -19.24
CA SER A 143 -0.99 4.38 -20.55
C SER A 143 0.52 4.17 -20.59
N VAL A 144 0.95 3.06 -21.17
CA VAL A 144 2.37 2.75 -21.38
C VAL A 144 2.64 2.55 -22.87
N ARG A 145 3.87 2.80 -23.29
CA ARG A 145 4.32 2.62 -24.66
C ARG A 145 5.54 1.72 -24.66
N ASP A 146 5.52 0.69 -25.50
CA ASP A 146 6.69 -0.17 -25.67
C ASP A 146 7.75 0.45 -26.57
N SER A 147 8.91 -0.19 -26.62
CA SER A 147 10.06 0.19 -27.46
C SER A 147 9.77 0.19 -28.96
N SER A 148 8.74 -0.52 -29.42
CA SER A 148 8.27 -0.48 -30.82
C SER A 148 7.36 0.72 -31.12
N GLY A 149 6.93 1.44 -30.09
CA GLY A 149 6.04 2.60 -30.19
C GLY A 149 4.55 2.25 -30.04
N LYS A 150 4.19 0.97 -29.83
CA LYS A 150 2.80 0.56 -29.61
C LYS A 150 2.37 0.96 -28.20
N GLN A 151 1.17 1.53 -28.13
CA GLN A 151 0.57 2.02 -26.88
C GLN A 151 -0.34 0.95 -26.28
N TRP A 152 -0.29 0.83 -24.97
CA TRP A 152 -1.06 -0.08 -24.15
C TRP A 152 -1.75 0.70 -23.03
N ASP A 153 -3.06 0.60 -22.94
CA ASP A 153 -3.84 1.25 -21.89
C ASP A 153 -4.05 0.27 -20.73
N ALA A 154 -3.68 0.70 -19.53
CA ALA A 154 -3.88 -0.08 -18.32
C ALA A 154 -5.30 0.12 -17.77
N GLN A 155 -5.80 -0.92 -17.12
CA GLN A 155 -7.03 -0.93 -16.35
C GLN A 155 -6.67 -1.03 -14.87
N TRP A 156 -7.33 -0.24 -14.04
CA TRP A 156 -7.24 -0.40 -12.60
C TRP A 156 -7.81 -1.76 -12.19
N LEU A 157 -7.27 -2.36 -11.13
CA LEU A 157 -7.65 -3.73 -10.76
C LEU A 157 -9.15 -3.88 -10.56
N GLU A 158 -9.81 -2.90 -9.92
CA GLU A 158 -11.26 -2.88 -9.71
C GLU A 158 -12.10 -2.80 -11.00
N GLN A 159 -11.52 -2.29 -12.10
CA GLN A 159 -12.20 -2.20 -13.40
C GLN A 159 -12.08 -3.51 -14.18
N ALA A 160 -10.96 -4.21 -14.04
CA ALA A 160 -10.68 -5.44 -14.78
C ALA A 160 -11.20 -6.70 -14.07
N ALA A 161 -11.20 -6.69 -12.73
CA ALA A 161 -11.49 -7.84 -11.90
C ALA A 161 -12.99 -8.09 -11.70
N SER A 162 -13.32 -9.33 -11.34
CA SER A 162 -14.66 -9.71 -10.92
C SER A 162 -14.65 -10.11 -9.45
N THR A 163 -15.37 -9.35 -8.62
CA THR A 163 -15.47 -9.65 -7.18
C THR A 163 -16.16 -10.99 -6.93
N ASP A 164 -17.10 -11.39 -7.78
CA ASP A 164 -17.81 -12.67 -7.66
C ASP A 164 -16.90 -13.86 -7.98
N ALA A 165 -16.00 -13.70 -8.95
CA ALA A 165 -15.04 -14.72 -9.35
C ALA A 165 -13.74 -14.71 -8.52
N ALA A 166 -13.49 -13.64 -7.75
CA ALA A 166 -12.28 -13.50 -6.95
C ALA A 166 -12.23 -14.44 -5.75
N SER A 167 -11.03 -14.96 -5.45
CA SER A 167 -10.74 -15.69 -4.22
C SER A 167 -10.84 -14.79 -2.98
N ALA A 168 -10.84 -15.37 -1.78
CA ALA A 168 -10.85 -14.58 -0.54
C ALA A 168 -9.67 -13.58 -0.48
N MET A 169 -8.47 -14.02 -0.89
CA MET A 169 -7.30 -13.16 -0.99
C MET A 169 -7.45 -12.11 -2.11
N GLY A 170 -8.01 -12.52 -3.26
CA GLY A 170 -8.33 -11.60 -4.35
C GLY A 170 -9.25 -10.46 -3.92
N LYS A 171 -10.31 -10.77 -3.16
CA LYS A 171 -11.24 -9.77 -2.61
C LYS A 171 -10.55 -8.77 -1.68
N LEU A 172 -9.62 -9.24 -0.84
CA LEU A 172 -8.81 -8.34 0.00
C LEU A 172 -7.93 -7.42 -0.83
N ARG A 173 -7.25 -7.96 -1.86
CA ARG A 173 -6.44 -7.14 -2.79
C ARG A 173 -7.30 -6.09 -3.50
N LEU A 174 -8.50 -6.46 -3.97
CA LEU A 174 -9.43 -5.55 -4.62
C LEU A 174 -9.90 -4.42 -3.69
N ALA A 175 -10.18 -4.74 -2.43
CA ALA A 175 -10.54 -3.73 -1.44
C ALA A 175 -9.42 -2.73 -1.17
N GLN A 176 -8.16 -3.12 -1.39
CA GLN A 176 -6.97 -2.29 -1.22
C GLN A 176 -6.49 -1.60 -2.50
N SER A 177 -7.01 -1.97 -3.68
CA SER A 177 -6.51 -1.53 -4.98
C SER A 177 -7.21 -0.30 -5.55
N ARG A 178 -7.92 0.49 -4.73
CA ARG A 178 -8.55 1.72 -5.19
C ARG A 178 -7.51 2.68 -5.75
N ASN A 179 -7.82 3.29 -6.88
CA ASN A 179 -7.01 4.28 -7.57
C ASN A 179 -7.20 5.71 -7.03
N ASN A 180 -8.09 5.89 -6.04
CA ASN A 180 -8.23 7.13 -5.27
C ASN A 180 -7.82 6.96 -3.80
N PHE A 181 -6.98 7.86 -3.31
CA PHE A 181 -6.46 7.82 -1.93
C PHE A 181 -5.70 9.09 -1.59
N ASP A 182 -5.53 9.34 -0.29
CA ASP A 182 -4.65 10.39 0.20
C ASP A 182 -3.31 9.79 0.67
N LEU A 183 -2.21 10.48 0.37
CA LEU A 183 -0.87 10.16 0.85
C LEU A 183 -0.35 11.28 1.75
N ALA A 184 -0.07 10.97 3.01
CA ALA A 184 0.72 11.87 3.86
C ALA A 184 2.19 11.91 3.41
N SER A 185 2.92 12.91 3.87
CA SER A 185 4.37 13.04 3.60
C SER A 185 5.12 11.77 4.04
N GLY A 186 5.97 11.26 3.15
CA GLY A 186 6.75 10.03 3.35
C GLY A 186 5.96 8.73 3.20
N GLN A 187 4.66 8.79 2.89
CA GLN A 187 3.86 7.57 2.67
C GLN A 187 3.97 7.07 1.23
N GLU A 188 3.77 5.76 1.11
CA GLU A 188 3.72 5.04 -0.15
C GLU A 188 2.42 4.24 -0.25
N ARG A 189 1.88 4.15 -1.46
CA ARG A 189 0.80 3.25 -1.84
C ARG A 189 1.24 2.37 -3.00
N GLN A 190 0.92 1.09 -2.90
CA GLN A 190 1.13 0.12 -3.97
C GLN A 190 -0.21 -0.27 -4.59
N LEU A 191 -0.24 -0.29 -5.92
CA LEU A 191 -1.41 -0.59 -6.73
C LEU A 191 -1.04 -1.64 -7.77
N TYR A 192 -1.92 -2.61 -7.98
CA TYR A 192 -1.79 -3.50 -9.12
C TYR A 192 -2.57 -2.94 -10.30
N VAL A 193 -1.93 -2.90 -11.46
CA VAL A 193 -2.55 -2.43 -12.72
C VAL A 193 -2.51 -3.56 -13.72
N PHE A 194 -3.62 -3.77 -14.43
CA PHE A 194 -3.75 -4.80 -15.44
C PHE A 194 -3.68 -4.19 -16.83
N VAL A 195 -2.78 -4.69 -17.67
CA VAL A 195 -2.78 -4.36 -19.09
C VAL A 195 -3.31 -5.58 -19.85
N PRO A 196 -4.46 -5.46 -20.55
CA PRO A 196 -5.00 -6.55 -21.33
C PRO A 196 -4.11 -6.84 -22.55
N ALA A 197 -4.09 -8.10 -22.98
CA ALA A 197 -3.49 -8.48 -24.26
C ALA A 197 -4.27 -7.85 -25.43
N ALA A 198 -3.56 -7.59 -26.53
CA ALA A 198 -4.14 -7.05 -27.75
C ALA A 198 -4.13 -8.13 -28.83
N GLY A 199 -5.19 -8.96 -28.85
CA GLY A 199 -5.22 -10.18 -29.66
C GLY A 199 -4.26 -11.22 -29.09
N ASP A 200 -3.33 -11.71 -29.92
CA ASP A 200 -2.30 -12.66 -29.52
C ASP A 200 -1.07 -11.99 -28.87
N ASP A 201 -0.97 -10.65 -28.95
CA ASP A 201 0.15 -9.91 -28.40
C ASP A 201 -0.03 -9.70 -26.89
N LEU A 202 0.90 -10.22 -26.11
CA LEU A 202 1.01 -9.92 -24.68
C LEU A 202 1.61 -8.53 -24.45
N PRO A 203 1.21 -7.84 -23.37
CA PRO A 203 1.86 -6.60 -22.98
C PRO A 203 3.36 -6.81 -22.70
N PRO A 204 4.20 -5.81 -23.02
CA PRO A 204 5.66 -5.85 -22.89
C PRO A 204 6.10 -6.11 -21.45
N SER A 205 7.27 -6.70 -21.24
CA SER A 205 7.86 -6.65 -19.88
C SER A 205 8.32 -5.23 -19.53
N ALA A 206 8.61 -4.97 -18.26
CA ALA A 206 9.03 -3.64 -17.84
C ALA A 206 10.35 -3.21 -18.51
N GLU A 207 11.22 -4.15 -18.90
CA GLU A 207 12.43 -3.89 -19.71
C GLU A 207 12.11 -3.38 -21.12
N GLU A 208 10.97 -3.75 -21.67
CA GLU A 208 10.58 -3.42 -23.06
C GLU A 208 9.74 -2.14 -23.16
N LEU A 209 9.37 -1.55 -22.01
CA LEU A 209 8.67 -0.28 -21.94
C LEU A 209 9.58 0.88 -22.33
N ALA A 210 9.11 1.83 -23.13
CA ALA A 210 9.87 3.04 -23.46
C ALA A 210 9.45 4.25 -22.62
N SER A 211 8.15 4.39 -22.37
CA SER A 211 7.58 5.52 -21.64
C SER A 211 6.18 5.20 -21.14
N GLY A 212 5.65 6.07 -20.28
CA GLY A 212 4.26 6.01 -19.85
C GLY A 212 3.71 7.39 -19.51
N THR A 213 2.43 7.42 -19.21
CA THR A 213 1.73 8.63 -18.75
C THR A 213 0.68 8.22 -17.73
N LEU A 214 0.75 8.84 -16.56
CA LEU A 214 -0.25 8.72 -15.50
C LEU A 214 -1.04 10.03 -15.44
N SER A 215 -2.35 9.94 -15.69
CA SER A 215 -3.26 11.07 -15.56
C SER A 215 -3.89 11.08 -14.17
N ILE A 216 -3.78 12.21 -13.47
CA ILE A 216 -4.35 12.42 -12.13
C ILE A 216 -5.42 13.51 -12.24
N ALA A 217 -6.60 13.29 -11.66
CA ALA A 217 -7.71 14.23 -11.76
C ALA A 217 -7.32 15.61 -11.18
N GLY A 218 -7.58 16.67 -11.95
CA GLY A 218 -7.28 18.04 -11.53
C GLY A 218 -5.79 18.41 -11.48
N ALA A 219 -4.90 17.51 -11.91
CA ALA A 219 -3.46 17.75 -12.02
C ALA A 219 -2.98 17.62 -13.47
N LYS A 220 -1.73 18.03 -13.71
CA LYS A 220 -1.08 17.81 -15.00
C LYS A 220 -0.74 16.32 -15.14
N ASP A 221 -0.84 15.80 -16.36
CA ASP A 221 -0.37 14.46 -16.69
C ASP A 221 1.11 14.29 -16.29
N LEU A 222 1.38 13.21 -15.55
CA LEU A 222 2.71 12.83 -15.12
C LEU A 222 3.35 11.90 -16.16
N GLY A 223 4.39 12.40 -16.82
CA GLY A 223 5.20 11.60 -17.73
C GLY A 223 6.05 10.59 -16.97
N LEU A 224 6.08 9.35 -17.46
CA LEU A 224 6.94 8.29 -16.93
C LEU A 224 8.03 7.96 -17.95
N THR A 225 9.28 7.91 -17.50
CA THR A 225 10.45 7.61 -18.33
C THR A 225 11.05 6.27 -17.94
N HIS A 226 11.51 5.51 -18.94
CA HIS A 226 12.20 4.26 -18.70
C HIS A 226 13.52 4.45 -17.97
N MET A 227 13.79 3.57 -17.01
CA MET A 227 15.07 3.39 -16.35
C MET A 227 15.39 1.89 -16.26
N GLU A 228 16.67 1.56 -16.45
CA GLU A 228 17.20 0.24 -16.13
C GLU A 228 17.98 0.30 -14.82
N ILE A 229 17.67 -0.60 -13.89
CA ILE A 229 18.48 -0.83 -12.69
C ILE A 229 19.22 -2.15 -12.86
N LYS A 230 20.53 -2.14 -12.63
CA LYS A 230 21.29 -3.38 -12.50
C LYS A 230 21.10 -3.90 -11.08
N ALA A 231 20.73 -5.17 -10.93
CA ALA A 231 20.80 -5.84 -9.64
C ALA A 231 22.19 -5.60 -9.04
N ALA A 232 22.26 -4.95 -7.88
CA ALA A 232 23.52 -4.85 -7.16
C ALA A 232 24.00 -6.28 -6.89
N GLN A 233 25.25 -6.58 -7.26
CA GLN A 233 25.89 -7.83 -6.87
C GLN A 233 25.85 -7.89 -5.33
N GLN A 234 24.97 -8.73 -4.78
CA GLN A 234 25.00 -9.08 -3.36
C GLN A 234 26.17 -10.04 -3.11
#